data_AF-A0A9D5VKP6-F1
#
_entry.id   AF-A0A9D5VKP6-F1
#
_cell.length_a   1.000
_cell.length_b   1.000
_cell.length_c   1.000
_cell.angle_alpha   90.00
_cell.angle_beta   90.00
_cell.angle_gamma   90.00
#
_symmetry.space_group_name_H-M   'P 1'
#
loop_
_entity.id
_entity.type
_entity.pdbx_description
1 polymer ?
#
loop_
_entity_poly.entity_id
_entity_poly.type
_entity_poly.pdbx_seq_one_letter_code
_entity_poly.pdbx_strand_id
1 'polypeptide(L)'
;QTYLLKSSLENSSDAVSDGKVLFCLLPHIGEEEIHTLLKHLIMGGKIVVNSSALDTQAKKKLEIFFLENSIVTQNINYLCDMTNASLGEGKLILFAGEQIAPESLVKKFSFWENLISYLEISHLSFNYDQGISFLWKNRSPFASELHFSEVRRLSIYNPTSYKKYVKVPFHKRFTFMKMIDAINTQARWSEQELIIELFPSASLSIDFGHKE
;
A
#
# COMPACT_ATOMS: atom_id res chain seq x y z
N GLN A 1 4.89 4.53 5.04
CA GLN A 1 4.12 4.27 3.81
C GLN A 1 5.06 3.99 2.65
N THR A 2 5.04 2.86 1.96
CA THR A 2 5.59 2.78 0.59
C THR A 2 4.60 1.99 -0.21
N TYR A 3 3.69 2.77 -0.76
CA TYR A 3 2.97 2.41 -1.94
C TYR A 3 4.01 2.24 -3.05
N LEU A 4 3.91 1.14 -3.81
CA LEU A 4 4.47 1.16 -5.16
C LEU A 4 3.63 2.15 -5.95
N LEU A 5 3.97 3.43 -5.83
CA LEU A 5 3.50 4.46 -6.73
C LEU A 5 4.26 4.23 -8.04
N LYS A 6 3.79 3.26 -8.82
CA LYS A 6 4.39 2.98 -10.12
C LYS A 6 4.01 4.14 -11.03
N SER A 7 4.99 4.97 -11.38
CA SER A 7 4.92 5.95 -12.47
C SER A 7 4.96 5.28 -13.85
N SER A 8 5.24 3.97 -13.89
CA SER A 8 5.14 3.10 -15.07
C SER A 8 4.75 1.67 -14.64
N LEU A 9 3.82 1.05 -15.37
CA LEU A 9 3.46 -0.36 -15.21
C LEU A 9 4.48 -1.24 -15.94
N GLU A 10 5.75 -1.24 -15.52
CA GLU A 10 6.71 -2.17 -16.12
C GLU A 10 6.37 -3.62 -15.71
N ASN A 11 6.43 -4.49 -16.72
CA ASN A 11 6.21 -5.95 -16.71
C ASN A 11 7.19 -6.66 -15.75
N SER A 12 6.98 -6.52 -14.45
CA SER A 12 7.59 -7.41 -13.48
C SER A 12 6.73 -8.66 -13.38
N SER A 13 7.20 -9.74 -14.00
CA SER A 13 6.65 -11.11 -13.91
C SER A 13 6.54 -11.66 -12.47
N ASP A 14 7.03 -10.92 -11.48
CA ASP A 14 7.24 -11.38 -10.10
C ASP A 14 6.22 -10.80 -9.10
N ALA A 15 5.12 -10.20 -9.59
CA ALA A 15 4.11 -9.57 -8.76
C ALA A 15 3.00 -10.52 -8.26
N VAL A 16 3.21 -11.84 -8.37
CA VAL A 16 2.31 -12.83 -7.77
C VAL A 16 2.66 -12.98 -6.30
N SER A 17 1.98 -12.22 -5.45
CA SER A 17 1.77 -12.65 -4.08
C SER A 17 0.39 -12.21 -3.63
N ASP A 18 -0.26 -13.13 -2.93
CA ASP A 18 -1.49 -12.90 -2.19
C ASP A 18 -1.45 -11.56 -1.46
N GLY A 19 -2.51 -10.75 -1.61
CA GLY A 19 -2.67 -9.50 -0.87
C GLY A 19 -1.98 -8.23 -1.42
N LYS A 20 -1.27 -8.26 -2.55
CA LYS A 20 -0.72 -7.03 -3.15
C LYS A 20 -1.83 -6.13 -3.72
N VAL A 21 -2.00 -4.95 -3.13
CA VAL A 21 -2.86 -3.89 -3.65
C VAL A 21 -2.07 -3.02 -4.63
N LEU A 22 -2.50 -2.96 -5.87
CA LEU A 22 -1.95 -2.10 -6.91
C LEU A 22 -2.73 -0.78 -6.96
N PHE A 23 -2.08 0.33 -6.62
CA PHE A 23 -2.63 1.68 -6.81
C PHE A 23 -2.16 2.26 -8.15
N CYS A 24 -3.04 2.32 -9.13
CA CYS A 24 -2.80 2.94 -10.43
C CYS A 24 -3.34 4.38 -10.42
N LEU A 25 -2.43 5.32 -10.15
CA LEU A 25 -2.71 6.76 -10.10
C LEU A 25 -2.05 7.50 -11.27
N LEU A 26 -1.83 6.81 -12.38
CA LEU A 26 -1.24 7.38 -13.58
C LEU A 26 -2.14 8.49 -14.14
N PRO A 27 -1.58 9.53 -14.77
CA PRO A 27 -2.38 10.59 -15.39
C PRO A 27 -3.14 10.10 -16.64
N HIS A 28 -2.65 9.02 -17.28
CA HIS A 28 -3.24 8.40 -18.45
C HIS A 28 -3.05 6.89 -18.38
N ILE A 29 -4.09 6.14 -18.71
CA ILE A 29 -4.13 4.67 -18.74
C ILE A 29 -4.70 4.27 -20.10
N GLY A 30 -3.86 3.70 -20.94
CA GLY A 30 -4.22 3.25 -22.28
C GLY A 30 -4.28 1.73 -22.37
N GLU A 31 -4.04 1.23 -23.57
CA GLU A 31 -4.26 -0.17 -23.93
C GLU A 31 -3.31 -1.15 -23.22
N GLU A 32 -2.04 -0.80 -23.07
CA GLU A 32 -1.03 -1.66 -22.44
C GLU A 32 -1.24 -1.73 -20.92
N GLU A 33 -1.52 -0.58 -20.30
CA GLU A 33 -1.78 -0.51 -18.86
C GLU A 33 -3.04 -1.29 -18.49
N ILE A 34 -4.14 -1.08 -19.23
CA ILE A 34 -5.39 -1.78 -18.91
C ILE A 34 -5.24 -3.29 -19.07
N HIS A 35 -4.49 -3.77 -20.07
CA HIS A 35 -4.21 -5.20 -20.21
C HIS A 35 -3.47 -5.76 -18.99
N THR A 36 -2.48 -5.02 -18.48
CA THR A 36 -1.71 -5.39 -17.28
C THR A 36 -2.60 -5.40 -16.03
N LEU A 37 -3.51 -4.44 -15.89
CA LEU A 37 -4.46 -4.36 -14.78
C LEU A 37 -5.45 -5.53 -14.82
N LEU A 38 -6.03 -5.84 -15.99
CA LEU A 38 -6.94 -6.97 -16.15
C LEU A 38 -6.24 -8.31 -15.85
N LYS A 39 -5.00 -8.48 -16.30
CA LYS A 39 -4.20 -9.66 -15.94
C LYS A 39 -4.01 -9.78 -14.43
N HIS A 40 -3.68 -8.69 -13.73
CA HIS A 40 -3.59 -8.71 -12.26
C HIS A 40 -4.92 -9.06 -11.60
N LEU A 41 -6.04 -8.57 -12.12
CA LEU A 41 -7.37 -8.85 -11.59
C LEU A 41 -7.72 -10.35 -11.72
N ILE A 42 -7.45 -10.94 -12.89
CA ILE A 42 -7.66 -12.37 -13.13
C ILE A 42 -6.81 -13.23 -12.19
N MET A 43 -5.62 -12.75 -11.83
CA MET A 43 -4.70 -13.43 -10.91
C MET A 43 -5.06 -13.26 -9.43
N GLY A 44 -6.25 -12.74 -9.09
CA GLY A 44 -6.67 -12.52 -7.70
C GLY A 44 -6.17 -11.22 -7.08
N GLY A 45 -5.57 -10.33 -7.88
CA GLY A 45 -5.02 -9.07 -7.39
C GLY A 45 -6.09 -8.08 -6.94
N LYS A 46 -5.73 -7.24 -5.95
CA LYS A 46 -6.52 -6.08 -5.54
C LYS A 46 -5.99 -4.84 -6.27
N ILE A 47 -6.84 -4.09 -6.94
CA ILE A 47 -6.45 -2.97 -7.81
C ILE A 47 -7.32 -1.76 -7.50
N VAL A 48 -6.69 -0.59 -7.37
CA VAL A 48 -7.36 0.71 -7.26
C VAL A 48 -6.93 1.56 -8.45
N VAL A 49 -7.89 2.07 -9.22
CA VAL A 49 -7.63 2.84 -10.46
C VAL A 49 -8.42 4.14 -10.44
N ASN A 50 -7.76 5.23 -10.83
CA ASN A 50 -8.45 6.47 -11.11
C ASN A 50 -9.19 6.37 -12.45
N SER A 51 -10.53 6.38 -12.45
CA SER A 51 -11.35 6.20 -13.65
C SER A 51 -11.24 7.35 -14.65
N SER A 52 -10.92 8.56 -14.19
CA SER A 52 -10.69 9.72 -15.06
C SER A 52 -9.38 9.61 -15.86
N ALA A 53 -8.46 8.73 -15.46
CA ALA A 53 -7.23 8.49 -16.21
C ALA A 53 -7.42 7.49 -17.36
N LEU A 54 -8.53 6.76 -17.41
CA LEU A 54 -8.81 5.80 -18.48
C LEU A 54 -9.19 6.54 -19.77
N ASP A 55 -8.44 6.26 -20.83
CA ASP A 55 -8.82 6.72 -22.17
C ASP A 55 -10.05 5.97 -22.70
N THR A 56 -10.59 6.41 -23.83
CA THR A 56 -11.79 5.82 -24.42
C THR A 56 -11.60 4.34 -24.79
N GLN A 57 -10.40 3.93 -25.21
CA GLN A 57 -10.11 2.54 -25.58
C GLN A 57 -10.02 1.65 -24.34
N ALA A 58 -9.34 2.11 -23.28
CA ALA A 58 -9.23 1.43 -22.01
C ALA A 58 -10.59 1.27 -21.32
N LYS A 59 -11.44 2.32 -21.35
CA LYS A 59 -12.83 2.25 -20.86
C LYS A 59 -13.62 1.18 -21.58
N LYS A 60 -13.62 1.21 -22.92
CA LYS A 60 -14.34 0.22 -23.74
C LYS A 60 -13.84 -1.20 -23.49
N LYS A 61 -12.53 -1.41 -23.35
CA LYS A 61 -11.96 -2.72 -23.02
C LYS A 61 -12.41 -3.20 -21.64
N LEU A 62 -12.44 -2.32 -20.65
CA LEU A 62 -12.90 -2.65 -19.31
C LEU A 62 -14.39 -3.03 -19.29
N GLU A 63 -15.22 -2.29 -20.03
CA GLU A 63 -16.65 -2.59 -20.18
C GLU A 63 -16.89 -3.94 -20.87
N ILE A 64 -16.17 -4.21 -21.97
CA ILE A 64 -16.23 -5.51 -22.66
C ILE A 64 -15.82 -6.63 -21.70
N PHE A 65 -14.71 -6.44 -20.97
CA PHE A 65 -14.22 -7.41 -20.01
C PHE A 65 -15.25 -7.71 -18.90
N PHE A 66 -15.92 -6.68 -18.36
CA PHE A 66 -16.98 -6.88 -17.37
C PHE A 66 -18.17 -7.65 -17.93
N LEU A 67 -18.56 -7.37 -19.16
CA LEU A 67 -19.67 -8.05 -19.83
C LEU A 67 -19.34 -9.52 -20.12
N GLU A 68 -18.16 -9.79 -20.68
CA GLU A 68 -17.69 -11.15 -21.01
C GLU A 68 -17.58 -12.05 -19.78
N ASN A 69 -17.12 -11.49 -18.66
CA ASN A 69 -16.91 -12.24 -17.42
C ASN A 69 -18.10 -12.16 -16.45
N SER A 70 -19.21 -11.53 -16.85
CA SER A 70 -20.41 -11.32 -16.01
C SER A 70 -20.07 -10.72 -14.63
N ILE A 71 -19.14 -9.76 -14.61
CA ILE A 71 -18.62 -9.17 -13.38
C ILE A 71 -19.70 -8.28 -12.77
N VAL A 72 -20.09 -8.61 -11.54
CA VAL A 72 -21.03 -7.79 -10.76
C VAL A 72 -20.28 -6.55 -10.27
N THR A 73 -20.80 -5.39 -10.65
CA THR A 73 -20.30 -4.09 -10.20
C THR A 73 -21.23 -3.48 -9.15
N GLN A 74 -20.63 -2.83 -8.16
CA GLN A 74 -21.33 -2.07 -7.13
C GLN A 74 -20.89 -0.62 -7.24
N ASN A 75 -21.85 0.27 -7.53
CA ASN A 75 -21.60 1.70 -7.54
C ASN A 75 -21.81 2.26 -6.14
N ILE A 76 -20.82 2.99 -5.65
CA ILE A 76 -20.78 3.59 -4.32
C ILE A 76 -20.60 5.09 -4.52
N ASN A 77 -21.54 5.87 -3.99
CA ASN A 77 -21.40 7.32 -3.94
C ASN A 77 -21.01 7.70 -2.51
N TYR A 78 -19.74 8.09 -2.33
CA TYR A 78 -19.18 8.47 -1.04
C TYR A 78 -18.69 9.92 -1.07
N LEU A 79 -17.40 10.13 -1.37
CA LEU A 79 -16.81 11.44 -1.66
C LEU A 79 -16.69 11.67 -3.18
N CYS A 80 -16.62 10.58 -3.93
CA CYS A 80 -16.63 10.54 -5.38
C CYS A 80 -17.44 9.32 -5.83
N ASP A 81 -17.76 9.29 -7.11
CA ASP A 81 -18.28 8.09 -7.75
C ASP A 81 -17.22 7.00 -7.75
N MET A 82 -17.57 5.87 -7.14
CA MET A 82 -16.72 4.69 -7.07
C MET A 82 -17.45 3.48 -7.63
N THR A 83 -16.72 2.62 -8.32
CA THR A 83 -17.22 1.31 -8.77
C THR A 83 -16.33 0.23 -8.20
N ASN A 84 -16.93 -0.67 -7.43
CA ASN A 84 -16.27 -1.87 -6.95
C ASN A 84 -16.70 -3.06 -7.83
N ALA A 85 -15.72 -3.78 -8.36
CA ALA A 85 -15.90 -4.94 -9.21
C ALA A 85 -15.12 -6.12 -8.61
N SER A 86 -15.66 -7.33 -8.70
CA SER A 86 -15.04 -8.53 -8.13
C SER A 86 -15.07 -9.69 -9.11
N LEU A 87 -13.94 -10.41 -9.21
CA LEU A 87 -13.75 -11.58 -10.07
C LEU A 87 -12.94 -12.63 -9.31
N GLY A 88 -13.60 -13.70 -8.84
CA GLY A 88 -12.97 -14.67 -7.94
C GLY A 88 -12.48 -13.97 -6.66
N GLU A 89 -11.18 -14.08 -6.37
CA GLU A 89 -10.50 -13.37 -5.27
C GLU A 89 -10.04 -11.94 -5.66
N GLY A 90 -10.07 -11.64 -6.97
CA GLY A 90 -9.65 -10.35 -7.51
C GLY A 90 -10.65 -9.24 -7.22
N LYS A 91 -10.12 -8.06 -6.89
CA LYS A 91 -10.93 -6.87 -6.55
C LYS A 91 -10.44 -5.67 -7.33
N LEU A 92 -11.35 -4.97 -8.00
CA LEU A 92 -11.06 -3.73 -8.72
C LEU A 92 -11.93 -2.60 -8.16
N ILE A 93 -11.29 -1.51 -7.77
CA ILE A 93 -11.94 -0.28 -7.31
C ILE A 93 -11.60 0.82 -8.31
N LEU A 94 -12.61 1.32 -9.00
CA LEU A 94 -12.53 2.52 -9.81
C LEU A 94 -13.01 3.70 -8.96
N PHE A 95 -12.34 4.85 -9.03
CA PHE A 95 -12.79 6.07 -8.37
C PHE A 95 -12.59 7.28 -9.29
N ALA A 96 -13.52 8.24 -9.25
CA ALA A 96 -13.44 9.48 -10.02
C ALA A 96 -12.54 10.52 -9.31
N GLY A 97 -11.23 10.50 -9.59
CA GLY A 97 -10.24 11.33 -8.91
C GLY A 97 -10.41 12.83 -9.11
N GLU A 98 -11.03 13.26 -10.22
CA GLU A 98 -11.38 14.66 -10.51
C GLU A 98 -12.38 15.23 -9.49
N GLN A 99 -13.22 14.39 -8.90
CA GLN A 99 -14.19 14.80 -7.86
C GLN A 99 -13.51 14.93 -6.48
N ILE A 100 -12.42 14.21 -6.26
CA ILE A 100 -11.63 14.29 -5.01
C ILE A 100 -10.67 15.49 -5.04
N ALA A 101 -10.14 15.86 -6.21
CA ALA A 101 -9.17 16.92 -6.38
C ALA A 101 -9.54 18.28 -5.73
N PRO A 102 -10.79 18.79 -5.81
CA PRO A 102 -11.16 20.06 -5.18
C PRO A 102 -11.38 19.99 -3.66
N GLU A 103 -11.43 18.80 -3.07
CA GLU A 103 -11.78 18.63 -1.65
C GLU A 103 -10.66 19.05 -0.68
N SER A 104 -11.05 19.30 0.57
CA SER A 104 -10.11 19.66 1.65
C SER A 104 -9.13 18.51 1.97
N LEU A 105 -7.95 18.85 2.49
CA LEU A 105 -6.94 17.85 2.88
C LEU A 105 -7.48 16.82 3.89
N VAL A 106 -8.32 17.25 4.83
CA VAL A 106 -8.94 16.38 5.84
C VAL A 106 -9.85 15.33 5.18
N LYS A 107 -10.68 15.74 4.21
CA LYS A 107 -11.55 14.81 3.49
C LYS A 107 -10.77 13.86 2.59
N LYS A 108 -9.74 14.36 1.89
CA LYS A 108 -8.83 13.54 1.08
C LYS A 108 -8.14 12.48 1.95
N PHE A 109 -7.65 12.86 3.11
CA PHE A 109 -7.01 11.95 4.05
C PHE A 109 -8.01 10.86 4.52
N SER A 110 -9.20 11.27 4.94
CA SER A 110 -10.25 10.33 5.37
C SER A 110 -10.67 9.37 4.25
N PHE A 111 -10.76 9.83 3.00
CA PHE A 111 -11.01 8.98 1.84
C PHE A 111 -9.96 7.88 1.70
N TRP A 112 -8.67 8.25 1.74
CA TRP A 112 -7.58 7.28 1.59
C TRP A 112 -7.51 6.32 2.77
N GLU A 113 -7.71 6.78 4.00
CA GLU A 113 -7.78 5.89 5.17
C GLU A 113 -8.91 4.86 5.04
N ASN A 114 -10.11 5.29 4.67
CA ASN A 114 -11.26 4.40 4.50
C ASN A 114 -11.03 3.38 3.39
N LEU A 115 -10.45 3.80 2.26
CA LEU A 115 -10.13 2.92 1.14
C LEU A 115 -9.07 1.87 1.51
N ILE A 116 -8.00 2.29 2.19
CA ILE A 116 -6.93 1.40 2.66
C ILE A 116 -7.49 0.39 3.67
N SER A 117 -8.35 0.85 4.59
CA SER A 117 -9.03 0.01 5.57
C SER A 117 -9.93 -1.04 4.89
N TYR A 118 -10.73 -0.63 3.90
CA TYR A 118 -11.59 -1.51 3.11
C TYR A 118 -10.83 -2.58 2.32
N LEU A 119 -9.58 -2.29 1.93
CA LEU A 119 -8.72 -3.24 1.25
C LEU A 119 -8.02 -4.22 2.20
N GLU A 120 -8.25 -4.07 3.51
CA GLU A 120 -7.65 -4.84 4.60
C GLU A 120 -6.11 -4.81 4.57
N ILE A 121 -5.56 -3.68 4.11
CA ILE A 121 -4.11 -3.47 4.10
C ILE A 121 -3.66 -3.23 5.54
N SER A 122 -3.31 -4.31 6.23
CA SER A 122 -2.91 -4.26 7.64
C SER A 122 -1.43 -3.95 7.76
N HIS A 123 -1.01 -2.72 8.08
CA HIS A 123 0.37 -2.44 8.52
C HIS A 123 0.54 -2.68 10.01
N LEU A 124 1.77 -2.92 10.45
CA LEU A 124 2.10 -2.87 11.87
C LEU A 124 1.87 -1.43 12.35
N SER A 125 0.87 -1.23 13.21
CA SER A 125 0.67 0.04 13.90
C SER A 125 1.80 0.25 14.89
N PHE A 126 2.28 1.48 15.02
CA PHE A 126 3.32 1.84 15.98
C PHE A 126 3.07 3.26 16.49
N ASN A 127 3.49 3.53 17.71
CA ASN A 127 3.36 4.84 18.32
C ASN A 127 4.66 5.62 18.10
N TYR A 128 4.56 6.91 17.80
CA TYR A 128 5.73 7.75 17.57
C TYR A 128 5.46 9.19 18.01
N ASP A 129 6.52 9.87 18.44
CA ASP A 129 6.44 11.28 18.79
C ASP A 129 6.22 12.16 17.54
N GLN A 130 5.50 13.28 17.71
CA GLN A 130 5.30 14.25 16.64
C GLN A 130 6.62 14.76 16.06
N GLY A 131 6.66 14.92 14.74
CA GLY A 131 7.81 15.40 13.97
C GLY A 131 8.69 14.29 13.40
N ILE A 132 8.43 13.01 13.69
CA ILE A 132 9.11 11.87 13.05
C ILE A 132 8.56 11.66 11.64
N SER A 133 9.48 11.45 10.69
CA SER A 133 9.15 11.02 9.33
C SER A 133 9.33 9.51 9.20
N PHE A 134 8.43 8.81 8.51
CA PHE A 134 8.55 7.37 8.32
C PHE A 134 7.98 6.87 6.99
N LEU A 135 8.48 5.72 6.56
CA LEU A 135 8.23 5.13 5.24
C LEU A 135 8.18 3.59 5.37
N TRP A 136 7.33 2.90 4.59
CA TRP A 136 7.06 1.45 4.74
C TRP A 136 7.28 0.70 3.44
N LYS A 137 8.45 0.15 3.17
CA LYS A 137 8.77 -0.54 1.90
C LYS A 137 8.43 -2.02 1.98
N ASN A 138 7.86 -2.59 0.91
CA ASN A 138 7.80 -4.05 0.78
C ASN A 138 9.03 -4.53 0.01
N ARG A 139 9.53 -5.71 0.37
CA ARG A 139 10.53 -6.45 -0.41
C ARG A 139 10.14 -7.92 -0.46
N SER A 140 10.54 -8.60 -1.52
CA SER A 140 10.40 -10.05 -1.59
C SER A 140 11.27 -10.72 -0.51
N PRO A 141 10.76 -11.78 0.13
CA PRO A 141 11.57 -12.60 1.04
C PRO A 141 12.76 -13.23 0.30
N PHE A 142 13.89 -13.38 0.99
CA PHE A 142 15.01 -14.18 0.49
C PHE A 142 14.74 -15.69 0.71
N ALA A 143 15.55 -16.54 0.08
CA ALA A 143 15.45 -18.00 0.24
C ALA A 143 15.60 -18.48 1.71
N SER A 144 16.24 -17.69 2.58
CA SER A 144 16.34 -17.96 4.02
C SER A 144 15.10 -17.50 4.82
N GLU A 145 14.12 -16.87 4.16
CA GLU A 145 12.97 -16.19 4.77
C GLU A 145 11.63 -16.79 4.29
N LEU A 146 11.64 -18.03 3.77
CA LEU A 146 10.49 -18.71 3.14
C LEU A 146 9.25 -18.89 4.04
N HIS A 147 9.40 -18.69 5.35
CA HIS A 147 8.28 -18.75 6.31
C HIS A 147 7.43 -17.47 6.33
N PHE A 148 7.84 -16.43 5.59
CA PHE A 148 7.12 -15.17 5.50
C PHE A 148 6.55 -15.00 4.09
N SER A 149 5.29 -14.56 3.99
CA SER A 149 4.70 -14.25 2.68
C SER A 149 5.28 -12.97 2.08
N GLU A 150 5.68 -12.02 2.93
CA GLU A 150 6.43 -10.83 2.51
C GLU A 150 7.27 -10.25 3.65
N VAL A 151 8.24 -9.40 3.30
CA VAL A 151 9.00 -8.59 4.26
C VAL A 151 8.66 -7.12 4.09
N ARG A 152 8.34 -6.45 5.19
CA ARG A 152 8.04 -5.02 5.24
C ARG A 152 9.10 -4.28 6.03
N ARG A 153 9.67 -3.24 5.42
CA ARG A 153 10.69 -2.37 5.99
C ARG A 153 10.11 -1.05 6.43
N LEU A 154 10.16 -0.77 7.73
CA LEU A 154 9.87 0.55 8.28
C LEU A 154 11.16 1.37 8.32
N SER A 155 11.26 2.41 7.50
CA SER A 155 12.33 3.42 7.59
C SER A 155 11.83 4.62 8.40
N ILE A 156 12.62 5.07 9.36
CA ILE A 156 12.28 6.12 10.30
C ILE A 156 13.39 7.16 10.30
N TYR A 157 13.01 8.43 10.35
CA TYR A 157 13.93 9.56 10.41
C TYR A 157 13.44 10.62 11.40
N ASN A 158 14.35 11.12 12.23
CA ASN A 158 14.12 12.25 13.11
C ASN A 158 14.74 13.53 12.52
N PRO A 159 13.96 14.37 11.82
CA PRO A 159 14.45 15.66 11.30
C PRO A 159 14.62 16.73 12.38
N THR A 160 14.24 16.47 13.62
CA THR A 160 14.18 17.49 14.67
C THR A 160 15.48 17.57 15.48
N SER A 161 15.69 18.72 16.14
CA SER A 161 16.84 18.94 17.02
C SER A 161 16.72 18.29 18.40
N TYR A 162 15.65 17.54 18.67
CA TYR A 162 15.38 16.92 19.96
C TYR A 162 15.33 15.40 19.84
N LYS A 163 15.60 14.72 20.96
CA LYS A 163 15.41 13.27 21.09
C LYS A 163 13.92 12.93 20.95
N LYS A 164 13.61 11.88 20.18
CA LYS A 164 12.26 11.40 19.93
C LYS A 164 12.16 9.89 20.16
N TYR A 165 10.95 9.41 20.41
CA TYR A 165 10.67 8.01 20.67
C TYR A 165 9.74 7.40 19.61
N VAL A 166 10.03 6.16 19.26
CA VAL A 166 9.13 5.27 18.53
C VAL A 166 8.93 4.01 19.34
N LYS A 167 7.69 3.54 19.45
CA LYS A 167 7.33 2.29 20.11
C LYS A 167 6.62 1.40 19.11
N VAL A 168 7.26 0.29 18.78
CA VAL A 168 6.73 -0.69 17.84
C VAL A 168 6.21 -1.90 18.62
N PRO A 169 4.90 -2.08 18.77
CA PRO A 169 4.33 -3.24 19.47
C PRO A 169 4.61 -4.53 18.69
N PHE A 170 4.81 -5.63 19.40
CA PHE A 170 4.88 -6.96 18.79
C PHE A 170 3.48 -7.42 18.42
N HIS A 171 3.31 -7.84 17.17
CA HIS A 171 2.03 -8.25 16.62
C HIS A 171 2.09 -9.69 16.14
N LYS A 172 1.02 -10.47 16.33
CA LYS A 172 1.03 -11.91 15.99
C LYS A 172 1.33 -12.19 14.50
N ARG A 173 0.91 -11.28 13.62
CA ARG A 173 1.14 -11.35 12.16
C ARG A 173 2.48 -10.79 11.70
N PHE A 174 3.26 -10.12 12.56
CA PHE A 174 4.54 -9.51 12.19
C PHE A 174 5.66 -9.97 13.11
N THR A 175 6.68 -10.57 12.52
CA THR A 175 7.89 -10.98 13.24
C THR A 175 9.00 -9.97 12.97
N PHE A 176 9.54 -9.35 14.01
CA PHE A 176 10.74 -8.53 13.85
C PHE A 176 11.89 -9.40 13.31
N MET A 177 12.60 -8.89 12.31
CA MET A 177 13.73 -9.60 11.70
C MET A 177 15.05 -8.96 12.08
N LYS A 178 15.23 -7.68 11.74
CA LYS A 178 16.48 -6.95 11.98
C LYS A 178 16.32 -5.43 11.89
N MET A 179 17.23 -4.74 12.57
CA MET A 179 17.51 -3.32 12.39
C MET A 179 18.63 -3.13 11.35
N ILE A 180 18.53 -2.08 10.55
CA ILE A 180 19.37 -1.81 9.37
C ILE A 180 19.65 -0.30 9.32
N ASP A 181 20.87 0.08 8.95
CA ASP A 181 21.28 1.48 8.74
C ASP A 181 20.95 2.38 9.95
N ALA A 182 21.23 1.88 11.15
CA ALA A 182 21.00 2.58 12.41
C ALA A 182 22.04 3.70 12.58
N ILE A 183 21.60 4.97 12.49
CA ILE A 183 22.44 6.15 12.70
C ILE A 183 21.89 6.94 13.88
N ASN A 184 22.72 7.16 14.91
CA ASN A 184 22.34 7.91 16.11
C ASN A 184 21.02 7.40 16.73
N THR A 185 20.88 6.08 16.84
CA THR A 185 19.70 5.45 17.45
C THR A 185 20.09 4.52 18.59
N GLN A 186 19.19 4.38 19.55
CA GLN A 186 19.27 3.35 20.59
C GLN A 186 17.95 2.59 20.60
N ALA A 187 18.00 1.27 20.69
CA ALA A 187 16.80 0.44 20.73
C ALA A 187 16.85 -0.46 21.96
N ARG A 188 15.72 -0.56 22.66
CA ARG A 188 15.55 -1.42 23.82
C ARG A 188 14.31 -2.27 23.66
N TRP A 189 14.44 -3.52 24.08
CA TRP A 189 13.37 -4.49 24.05
C TRP A 189 12.55 -4.39 25.33
N SER A 190 11.23 -4.38 25.18
CA SER A 190 10.26 -4.69 26.23
C SER A 190 9.65 -6.06 25.92
N GLU A 191 8.88 -6.62 26.84
CA GLU A 191 8.16 -7.89 26.61
C GLU A 191 7.13 -7.78 25.47
N GLN A 192 6.60 -6.58 25.22
CA GLN A 192 5.49 -6.35 24.30
C GLN A 192 5.83 -5.38 23.15
N GLU A 193 6.95 -4.67 23.22
CA GLU A 193 7.29 -3.64 22.25
C GLU A 193 8.80 -3.44 22.08
N LEU A 194 9.19 -2.97 20.90
CA LEU A 194 10.51 -2.41 20.64
C LEU A 194 10.44 -0.89 20.83
N ILE A 195 11.19 -0.37 21.79
CA ILE A 195 11.27 1.07 22.05
C ILE A 195 12.56 1.61 21.44
N ILE A 196 12.43 2.59 20.56
CA ILE A 196 13.50 3.16 19.77
C ILE A 196 13.63 4.63 20.12
N GLU A 197 14.82 5.00 20.51
CA GLU A 197 15.23 6.37 20.77
C GLU A 197 15.97 6.90 19.54
N LEU A 198 15.45 7.97 18.98
CA LEU A 198 16.02 8.67 17.83
C LEU A 198 16.61 9.99 18.31
N PHE A 199 17.93 10.12 18.26
CA PHE A 199 18.59 11.40 18.51
C PHE A 199 18.38 12.36 17.32
N PRO A 200 18.82 13.62 17.41
CA PRO A 200 18.70 14.56 16.29
C PRO A 200 19.37 14.03 15.02
N SER A 201 18.69 14.19 13.88
CA SER A 201 19.12 13.68 12.56
C SER A 201 19.32 12.15 12.52
N ALA A 202 18.76 11.41 13.47
CA ALA A 202 18.86 9.96 13.51
C ALA A 202 17.99 9.28 12.46
N SER A 203 18.45 8.14 11.97
CA SER A 203 17.70 7.29 11.05
C SER A 203 17.86 5.81 11.39
N LEU A 204 16.85 5.02 11.04
CA LEU A 204 16.86 3.58 11.22
C LEU A 204 15.88 2.94 10.25
N SER A 205 16.23 1.78 9.71
CA SER A 205 15.28 0.89 9.03
C SER A 205 15.09 -0.41 9.79
N ILE A 206 13.88 -0.97 9.77
CA ILE A 206 13.52 -2.20 10.49
C ILE A 206 12.76 -3.12 9.56
N ASP A 207 13.24 -4.35 9.38
CA ASP A 207 12.53 -5.39 8.63
C ASP A 207 11.60 -6.20 9.53
N PHE A 208 10.36 -6.39 9.09
CA PHE A 208 9.35 -7.24 9.68
C PHE A 208 8.88 -8.29 8.67
N GLY A 209 8.91 -9.56 9.05
CA GLY A 209 8.34 -10.65 8.27
C GLY A 209 6.85 -10.78 8.55
N HIS A 210 6.03 -10.76 7.51
CA HIS A 210 4.59 -10.96 7.61
C HIS A 210 4.25 -12.45 7.56
N LYS A 211 3.45 -12.91 8.53
CA LYS A 211 2.88 -14.26 8.60
C LYS A 211 1.40 -14.17 8.27
N GLU A 212 0.94 -15.01 7.34
CA GLU A 212 -0.49 -15.21 7.05
C GLU A 212 -1.23 -15.83 8.23
#